data_AF-X6D3D4-F1
#
_entry.id   AF-X6D3D4-F1
#
_cell.length_a   1.000
_cell.length_b   1.000
_cell.length_c   1.000
_cell.angle_alpha   90.00
_cell.angle_beta   90.00
_cell.angle_gamma   90.00
#
_symmetry.space_group_name_H-M   'P 1'
#
loop_
_entity.id
_entity.type
_entity.pdbx_description
1 polymer ?
#
loop_
_entity_poly.entity_id
_entity_poly.type
_entity_poly.pdbx_seq_one_letter_code
_entity_poly.pdbx_strand_id
1 'polypeptide(L)'
;MEMTMPTAWFYRLKAAQRDLIERCGGIIRAGEKCSASKTEVGRWNNDGYPDLMPLSAVIQLEADCSMPLVTAVMAELNGRRLADTVDAGELANASMMASHAEVVVQAGELMAKGALAFADGRLTPAEAAGIDRQCSVLERAVSELRLAAASARVGGLSVVGGAK
;
A
#
# COMPACT_ATOMS: atom_id res chain seq x y z
N MET A 1 35.92 25.34 6.84
CA MET A 1 34.71 24.57 7.15
C MET A 1 34.54 23.58 6.01
N GLU A 2 35.08 22.38 6.19
CA GLU A 2 35.11 21.33 5.17
C GLU A 2 33.66 21.01 4.79
N MET A 3 33.28 21.26 3.54
CA MET A 3 32.01 20.79 3.00
C MET A 3 32.14 19.28 2.85
N THR A 4 31.81 18.54 3.90
CA THR A 4 31.68 17.08 3.85
C THR A 4 30.71 16.76 2.72
N MET A 5 31.22 16.20 1.62
CA MET A 5 30.39 15.71 0.53
C MET A 5 29.26 14.85 1.11
N PRO A 6 28.00 15.03 0.68
CA PRO A 6 26.89 14.27 1.22
C PRO A 6 27.19 12.77 1.13
N THR A 7 27.28 12.12 2.28
CA THR A 7 27.64 10.71 2.38
C THR A 7 26.57 9.84 1.70
N ALA A 8 26.88 8.58 1.36
CA ALA A 8 25.92 7.64 0.76
C ALA A 8 24.55 7.57 1.49
N TRP A 9 24.53 7.77 2.82
CA TRP A 9 23.29 7.81 3.60
C TRP A 9 22.34 8.95 3.18
N PHE A 10 22.89 10.12 2.80
CA PHE A 10 22.10 11.29 2.42
C PHE A 10 21.33 11.02 1.13
N TYR A 11 22.00 10.51 0.10
CA TYR A 11 21.36 10.19 -1.18
C TYR A 11 20.33 9.07 -1.06
N ARG A 12 20.57 8.07 -0.19
CA ARG A 12 19.55 7.03 0.11
C ARG A 12 18.31 7.63 0.76
N LEU A 13 18.48 8.57 1.70
CA LEU A 13 17.38 9.25 2.36
C LEU A 13 16.60 10.16 1.39
N LYS A 14 17.31 10.89 0.52
CA LYS A 14 16.70 11.71 -0.53
C LYS A 14 15.91 10.88 -1.54
N ALA A 15 16.44 9.72 -1.93
CA ALA A 15 15.72 8.78 -2.79
C ALA A 15 14.40 8.33 -2.14
N ALA A 16 14.42 7.90 -0.88
CA ALA A 16 13.21 7.52 -0.16
C ALA A 16 12.19 8.67 -0.02
N GLN A 17 12.67 9.91 0.15
CA GLN A 17 11.79 11.09 0.18
C GLN A 17 11.11 11.34 -1.16
N ARG A 18 11.80 11.14 -2.29
CA ARG A 18 11.19 11.24 -3.63
C ARG A 18 10.11 10.18 -3.83
N ASP A 19 10.43 8.93 -3.51
CA ASP A 19 9.50 7.81 -3.64
C ASP A 19 8.25 8.04 -2.78
N LEU A 20 8.43 8.57 -1.57
CA LEU A 20 7.33 8.94 -0.69
C LEU A 20 6.47 10.06 -1.27
N ILE A 21 7.08 11.13 -1.81
CA ILE A 21 6.36 12.22 -2.46
C ILE A 21 5.59 11.72 -3.69
N GLU A 22 6.18 10.86 -4.50
CA GLU A 22 5.55 10.27 -5.68
C GLU A 22 4.32 9.43 -5.30
N ARG A 23 4.46 8.56 -4.30
CA ARG A 23 3.34 7.73 -3.80
C ARG A 23 2.21 8.54 -3.18
N CYS A 24 2.52 9.68 -2.57
CA CYS A 24 1.50 10.61 -2.08
C CYS A 24 0.85 11.46 -3.19
N GLY A 25 1.15 11.19 -4.47
CA GLY A 25 0.56 11.88 -5.62
C GLY A 25 1.32 13.14 -6.06
N GLY A 26 2.61 13.22 -5.75
CA GLY A 26 3.51 14.27 -6.18
C GLY A 26 3.57 15.48 -5.26
N ILE A 27 4.37 16.47 -5.66
CA ILE A 27 4.77 17.63 -4.83
C ILE A 27 3.58 18.40 -4.24
N ILE A 28 2.53 18.65 -5.03
CA ILE A 28 1.38 19.46 -4.59
C ILE A 28 0.58 18.73 -3.51
N ARG A 29 0.17 17.48 -3.79
CA ARG A 29 -0.64 16.69 -2.87
C ARG A 29 0.14 16.33 -1.60
N ALA A 30 1.43 16.03 -1.71
CA ALA A 30 2.28 15.83 -0.54
C ALA A 30 2.35 17.10 0.34
N GLY A 31 2.48 18.29 -0.27
CA GLY A 31 2.48 19.56 0.44
C GLY A 31 1.18 19.82 1.20
N GLU A 32 0.03 19.59 0.56
CA GLU A 32 -1.29 19.70 1.20
C GLU A 32 -1.43 18.77 2.42
N LYS A 33 -0.88 17.56 2.34
CA LYS A 33 -1.00 16.54 3.39
C LYS A 33 -0.15 16.81 4.61
N CYS A 34 1.04 17.39 4.43
CA CYS A 34 1.96 17.67 5.54
C CYS A 34 2.02 19.16 5.92
N SER A 35 1.10 19.98 5.40
CA SER A 35 1.04 21.43 5.61
C SER A 35 2.33 22.15 5.22
N ALA A 36 2.97 21.72 4.11
CA ALA A 36 4.20 22.31 3.59
C ALA A 36 3.97 22.99 2.25
N SER A 37 4.72 24.06 1.97
CA SER A 37 4.65 24.75 0.69
C SER A 37 5.24 23.91 -0.45
N LYS A 38 4.78 24.17 -1.67
CA LYS A 38 5.34 23.55 -2.90
C LYS A 38 6.87 23.69 -2.97
N THR A 39 7.40 24.83 -2.53
CA THR A 39 8.84 25.11 -2.54
C THR A 39 9.58 24.22 -1.56
N GLU A 40 9.06 24.02 -0.35
CA GLU A 40 9.67 23.13 0.66
C GLU A 40 9.70 21.69 0.16
N VAL A 41 8.56 21.19 -0.33
CA VAL A 41 8.47 19.83 -0.88
C VAL A 41 9.37 19.66 -2.11
N GLY A 42 9.49 20.70 -2.95
CA GLY A 42 10.41 20.72 -4.08
C GLY A 42 11.88 20.59 -3.68
N ARG A 43 12.30 21.18 -2.55
CA ARG A 43 13.66 21.02 -2.03
C ARG A 43 13.89 19.60 -1.52
N TRP A 44 12.93 19.00 -0.83
CA TRP A 44 13.02 17.60 -0.39
C TRP A 44 13.16 16.63 -1.57
N ASN A 45 12.46 16.91 -2.68
CA ASN A 45 12.48 16.09 -3.88
C ASN A 45 13.80 16.21 -4.70
N ASN A 46 14.62 17.24 -4.48
CA ASN A 46 15.78 17.54 -5.32
C ASN A 46 17.12 17.32 -4.60
N ASP A 47 18.01 16.52 -5.20
CA ASP A 47 19.34 16.16 -4.66
C ASP A 47 20.31 17.34 -4.57
N GLY A 48 20.07 18.41 -5.32
CA GLY A 48 20.86 19.65 -5.27
C GLY A 48 20.62 20.50 -4.02
N TYR A 49 19.60 20.18 -3.22
CA TYR A 49 19.30 20.89 -1.98
C TYR A 49 19.60 20.01 -0.75
N PRO A 50 20.28 20.56 0.27
CA PRO A 50 20.60 19.82 1.50
C PRO A 50 19.38 19.60 2.40
N ASP A 51 18.26 20.29 2.13
CA ASP A 51 17.03 20.19 2.89
C ASP A 51 16.49 18.75 2.87
N LEU A 52 16.36 18.18 4.07
CA LEU A 52 15.68 16.91 4.31
C LEU A 52 14.25 17.17 4.79
N MET A 53 13.35 16.25 4.43
CA MET A 53 11.98 16.24 4.92
C MET A 53 11.95 16.15 6.45
N PRO A 54 11.22 17.03 7.16
CA PRO A 54 11.11 16.97 8.60
C PRO A 54 10.34 15.72 9.03
N LEU A 55 10.64 15.19 10.22
CA LEU A 55 10.04 13.94 10.72
C LEU A 55 8.50 14.02 10.79
N SER A 56 7.94 15.19 11.13
CA SER A 56 6.49 15.41 11.13
C SER A 56 5.86 15.21 9.75
N ALA A 57 6.54 15.61 8.68
CA ALA A 57 6.07 15.39 7.31
C ALA A 57 6.23 13.92 6.90
N VAL A 58 7.34 13.26 7.29
CA VAL A 58 7.54 11.83 7.06
C VAL A 58 6.38 11.02 7.66
N ILE A 59 6.06 11.24 8.94
CA ILE A 59 4.99 10.50 9.63
C ILE A 59 3.63 10.70 8.92
N GLN A 60 3.30 11.94 8.55
CA GLN A 60 2.02 12.24 7.89
C GLN A 60 1.91 11.59 6.50
N LEU A 61 2.99 11.65 5.71
CA LEU A 61 3.00 11.10 4.35
C LEU A 61 3.07 9.58 4.35
N GLU A 62 3.88 8.97 5.22
CA GLU A 62 3.93 7.51 5.38
C GLU A 62 2.59 6.95 5.86
N ALA A 63 1.86 7.68 6.72
CA ALA A 63 0.50 7.33 7.10
C ALA A 63 -0.50 7.44 5.95
N ASP A 64 -0.41 8.48 5.11
CA ASP A 64 -1.30 8.67 3.95
C ASP A 64 -1.16 7.56 2.90
N CYS A 65 0.07 7.06 2.69
CA CYS A 65 0.34 5.98 1.74
C CYS A 65 0.49 4.58 2.38
N SER A 66 0.38 4.48 3.71
CA SER A 66 0.54 3.24 4.49
C SER A 66 1.86 2.50 4.21
N MET A 67 2.95 3.22 3.97
CA MET A 67 4.27 2.64 3.60
C MET A 67 5.41 3.37 4.32
N PRO A 68 6.23 2.68 5.14
CA PRO A 68 7.31 3.30 5.93
C PRO A 68 8.61 3.47 5.13
N LEU A 69 8.59 4.17 4.00
CA LEU A 69 9.73 4.25 3.07
C LEU A 69 10.97 4.94 3.65
N VAL A 70 10.81 6.11 4.26
CA VAL A 70 11.90 6.87 4.87
C VAL A 70 12.28 6.21 6.19
N THR A 71 11.31 5.73 6.96
CA THR A 71 11.53 5.01 8.21
C THR A 71 12.32 3.71 8.01
N ALA A 72 12.08 2.97 6.93
CA ALA A 72 12.85 1.77 6.57
C ALA A 72 14.30 2.11 6.28
N VAL A 73 14.56 3.16 5.49
CA VAL A 73 15.94 3.61 5.22
C VAL A 73 16.64 4.06 6.51
N MET A 74 15.96 4.79 7.40
CA MET A 74 16.52 5.17 8.70
C MET A 74 16.88 3.96 9.56
N ALA A 75 16.04 2.92 9.56
CA ALA A 75 16.34 1.66 10.26
C ALA A 75 17.55 0.94 9.65
N GLU A 76 17.60 0.80 8.32
CA GLU A 76 18.70 0.13 7.61
C GLU A 76 20.04 0.81 7.84
N LEU A 77 20.07 2.14 7.85
CA LEU A 77 21.28 2.93 8.14
C LEU A 77 21.83 2.65 9.54
N ASN A 78 20.98 2.20 10.46
CA ASN A 78 21.35 1.81 11.82
C ASN A 78 21.52 0.28 11.98
N GLY A 79 21.57 -0.48 10.88
CA GLY A 79 21.69 -1.94 10.91
C GLY A 79 20.46 -2.63 11.51
N ARG A 80 19.31 -1.97 11.50
CA ARG A 80 18.03 -2.52 11.97
C ARG A 80 17.14 -2.84 10.76
N ARG A 81 16.31 -3.86 10.91
CA ARG A 81 15.24 -4.17 9.96
C ARG A 81 13.91 -3.90 10.65
N LEU A 82 12.99 -3.22 9.96
CA LEU A 82 11.61 -3.11 10.42
C LEU A 82 10.92 -4.45 10.21
N ALA A 83 10.20 -4.90 11.23
CA ALA A 83 9.25 -5.98 11.14
C ALA A 83 7.90 -5.42 11.56
N ASP A 84 6.83 -5.89 10.92
CA ASP A 84 5.48 -5.49 11.32
C ASP A 84 5.22 -5.97 12.75
N THR A 85 4.61 -5.11 13.57
CA THR A 85 4.40 -5.35 15.01
C THR A 85 3.28 -6.34 15.30
N VAL A 86 2.56 -6.78 14.27
CA VAL A 86 1.53 -7.80 14.41
C VAL A 86 2.15 -9.15 14.06
N ASP A 87 1.92 -10.14 14.91
CA ASP A 87 2.41 -11.50 14.68
C ASP A 87 2.05 -11.93 13.26
N ALA A 88 3.08 -12.12 12.42
CA ALA A 88 2.90 -12.37 11.00
C ALA A 88 2.01 -13.59 10.75
N GLY A 89 1.97 -14.55 11.69
CA GLY A 89 1.07 -15.70 11.65
C GLY A 89 -0.40 -15.34 11.91
N GLU A 90 -0.70 -14.49 12.91
CA GLU A 90 -2.07 -14.08 13.23
C GLU A 90 -2.64 -13.11 12.18
N LEU A 91 -1.84 -12.16 11.69
CA LEU A 91 -2.26 -11.24 10.63
C LEU A 91 -2.42 -11.96 9.29
N ALA A 92 -1.55 -12.93 8.97
CA ALA A 92 -1.71 -13.75 7.78
C ALA A 92 -2.95 -14.66 7.88
N ASN A 93 -3.25 -15.24 9.04
CA ASN A 93 -4.47 -16.02 9.26
C ASN A 93 -5.74 -15.18 9.14
N ALA A 94 -5.78 -14.04 9.85
CA ALA A 94 -6.92 -13.13 9.82
C ALA A 94 -7.12 -12.50 8.44
N SER A 95 -6.04 -12.11 7.75
CA SER A 95 -6.13 -11.60 6.37
C SER A 95 -6.55 -12.69 5.38
N MET A 96 -6.11 -13.94 5.55
CA MET A 96 -6.50 -15.04 4.67
C MET A 96 -8.01 -15.34 4.76
N MET A 97 -8.56 -15.42 5.97
CA MET A 97 -10.00 -15.63 6.17
C MET A 97 -10.82 -14.43 5.70
N ALA A 98 -10.37 -13.21 6.00
CA ALA A 98 -11.06 -11.98 5.57
C ALA A 98 -11.05 -11.83 4.04
N SER A 99 -9.90 -11.99 3.38
CA SER A 99 -9.80 -11.95 1.92
C SER A 99 -10.62 -13.08 1.27
N HIS A 100 -10.69 -14.26 1.89
CA HIS A 100 -11.52 -15.36 1.36
C HIS A 100 -13.01 -15.01 1.44
N ALA A 101 -13.45 -14.49 2.58
CA ALA A 101 -14.83 -14.04 2.76
C ALA A 101 -15.19 -12.93 1.76
N GLU A 102 -14.28 -11.98 1.52
CA GLU A 102 -14.48 -10.91 0.55
C GLU A 102 -14.67 -11.47 -0.87
N VAL A 103 -13.84 -12.43 -1.31
CA VAL A 103 -14.02 -13.10 -2.61
C VAL A 103 -15.39 -13.77 -2.72
N VAL A 104 -15.86 -14.43 -1.66
CA VAL A 104 -17.19 -15.08 -1.65
C VAL A 104 -18.30 -14.04 -1.78
N VAL A 105 -18.22 -12.92 -1.05
CA VAL A 105 -19.20 -11.83 -1.14
C VAL A 105 -19.22 -11.26 -2.55
N GLN A 106 -18.07 -10.90 -3.11
CA GLN A 106 -17.97 -10.27 -4.42
C GLN A 106 -18.39 -11.22 -5.55
N ALA A 107 -18.11 -12.52 -5.43
CA ALA A 107 -18.59 -13.53 -6.36
C ALA A 107 -20.13 -13.67 -6.30
N GLY A 108 -20.71 -13.64 -5.09
CA GLY A 108 -22.16 -13.64 -4.90
C GLY A 108 -22.83 -12.43 -5.53
N GLU A 109 -22.27 -11.24 -5.33
CA GLU A 109 -22.75 -10.01 -5.97
C GLU A 109 -22.69 -10.07 -7.50
N LEU A 110 -21.60 -10.60 -8.06
CA LEU A 110 -21.48 -10.82 -9.51
C LEU A 110 -22.56 -11.78 -10.03
N MET A 111 -22.78 -12.90 -9.35
CA MET A 111 -23.82 -13.87 -9.72
C MET A 111 -25.22 -13.27 -9.64
N ALA A 112 -25.52 -12.51 -8.59
CA ALA A 112 -26.81 -11.83 -8.43
C ALA A 112 -27.05 -10.81 -9.54
N LYS A 113 -26.03 -10.01 -9.87
CA LYS A 113 -26.08 -9.02 -10.95
C LYS A 113 -26.26 -9.66 -12.31
N GLY A 114 -25.54 -10.76 -12.57
CA GLY A 114 -25.71 -11.56 -13.79
C GLY A 114 -27.11 -12.13 -13.91
N ALA A 115 -27.64 -12.73 -12.85
CA ALA A 115 -28.99 -13.31 -12.85
C ALA A 115 -30.07 -12.26 -13.20
N LEU A 116 -29.97 -11.04 -12.65
CA LEU A 116 -30.87 -9.94 -13.00
C LEU A 116 -30.72 -9.51 -14.46
N ALA A 117 -29.48 -9.34 -14.93
CA ALA A 117 -29.18 -8.90 -16.29
C ALA A 117 -29.56 -9.93 -17.38
N PHE A 118 -29.71 -11.21 -17.01
CA PHE A 118 -30.10 -12.28 -17.93
C PHE A 118 -31.59 -12.61 -17.87
N ALA A 119 -32.34 -12.03 -16.92
CA ALA A 119 -33.71 -12.43 -16.61
C ALA A 119 -34.70 -12.25 -17.78
N ASP A 120 -34.49 -11.24 -18.62
CA ASP A 120 -35.35 -10.94 -19.78
C ASP A 120 -34.78 -11.46 -21.12
N GLY A 121 -33.65 -12.19 -21.06
CA GLY A 121 -32.96 -12.73 -22.23
C GLY A 121 -32.27 -11.68 -23.12
N ARG A 122 -32.16 -10.41 -22.68
CA ARG A 122 -31.50 -9.34 -23.44
C ARG A 122 -30.52 -8.58 -22.56
N LEU A 123 -29.22 -8.79 -22.81
CA LEU A 123 -28.19 -8.03 -22.14
C LEU A 123 -28.03 -6.63 -22.78
N THR A 124 -28.33 -5.59 -22.01
CA THR A 124 -28.12 -4.20 -22.45
C THR A 124 -26.65 -3.75 -22.27
N PRO A 125 -26.19 -2.71 -23.00
CA PRO A 125 -24.85 -2.16 -22.80
C PRO A 125 -24.58 -1.68 -21.37
N ALA A 126 -25.61 -1.14 -20.69
CA ALA A 126 -25.49 -0.66 -19.33
C ALA A 126 -25.30 -1.81 -18.32
N GLU A 127 -26.01 -2.93 -18.52
CA GLU A 127 -25.86 -4.14 -17.71
C GLU A 127 -24.51 -4.80 -17.95
N ALA A 128 -24.07 -4.90 -19.21
CA ALA A 128 -22.75 -5.41 -19.55
C ALA A 128 -21.64 -4.59 -18.86
N ALA A 129 -21.71 -3.25 -18.91
CA ALA A 129 -20.78 -2.39 -18.20
C ALA A 129 -20.88 -2.53 -16.67
N GLY A 130 -22.08 -2.83 -16.15
CA GLY A 130 -22.28 -3.13 -14.74
C GLY A 130 -21.61 -4.44 -14.32
N ILE A 131 -21.74 -5.50 -15.11
CA ILE A 131 -21.09 -6.79 -14.90
C ILE A 131 -19.57 -6.62 -14.94
N ASP A 132 -19.04 -5.93 -15.96
CA ASP A 132 -17.60 -5.66 -16.11
C ASP A 132 -17.01 -4.95 -14.88
N ARG A 133 -17.69 -3.91 -14.38
CA ARG A 133 -17.28 -3.25 -13.13
C ARG A 133 -17.23 -4.20 -11.94
N GLN A 134 -18.19 -5.11 -11.80
CA GLN A 134 -18.21 -6.08 -10.72
C GLN A 134 -17.11 -7.13 -10.88
N CYS A 135 -16.83 -7.57 -12.11
CA CYS A 135 -15.69 -8.44 -12.41
C CYS A 135 -14.38 -7.81 -11.96
N SER A 136 -14.17 -6.51 -12.23
CA SER A 136 -12.95 -5.80 -11.78
C SER A 136 -12.82 -5.75 -10.25
N VAL A 137 -13.93 -5.64 -9.51
CA VAL A 137 -13.92 -5.71 -8.04
C VAL A 137 -13.55 -7.12 -7.57
N LEU A 138 -14.15 -8.15 -8.16
CA LEU A 138 -13.84 -9.56 -7.85
C LEU A 138 -12.37 -9.91 -8.17
N GLU A 139 -11.82 -9.42 -9.28
CA GLU A 139 -10.42 -9.61 -9.66
C GLU A 139 -9.46 -9.06 -8.60
N ARG A 140 -9.78 -7.89 -8.03
CA ARG A 140 -8.99 -7.29 -6.93
C ARG A 140 -9.06 -8.14 -5.67
N ALA A 141 -10.24 -8.56 -5.26
CA ALA A 141 -10.42 -9.43 -4.10
C ALA A 141 -9.66 -10.76 -4.27
N VAL A 142 -9.69 -11.36 -5.47
CA VAL A 142 -8.93 -12.59 -5.78
C VAL A 142 -7.42 -12.33 -5.76
N SER A 143 -6.97 -11.17 -6.23
CA SER A 143 -5.54 -10.80 -6.18
C SER A 143 -5.06 -10.66 -4.73
N GLU A 144 -5.84 -10.01 -3.87
CA GLU A 144 -5.56 -9.88 -2.44
C GLU A 144 -5.53 -11.25 -1.74
N LEU A 145 -6.48 -12.13 -2.06
CA LEU A 145 -6.49 -13.51 -1.57
C LEU A 145 -5.21 -14.26 -1.95
N ARG A 146 -4.74 -14.10 -3.20
CA ARG A 146 -3.50 -14.74 -3.66
C ARG A 146 -2.27 -14.21 -2.92
N LEU A 147 -2.23 -12.92 -2.59
CA LEU A 147 -1.17 -12.32 -1.79
C LEU A 147 -1.20 -12.88 -0.36
N ALA A 148 -2.37 -12.92 0.29
CA ALA A 148 -2.53 -13.52 1.61
C ALA A 148 -2.10 -14.99 1.64
N ALA A 149 -2.51 -15.78 0.63
CA ALA A 149 -2.13 -17.18 0.49
C ALA A 149 -0.62 -17.37 0.23
N ALA A 150 0.03 -16.45 -0.48
CA ALA A 150 1.47 -16.49 -0.69
C ALA A 150 2.23 -16.23 0.63
N SER A 151 1.78 -15.24 1.41
CA SER A 151 2.33 -14.93 2.73
C SER A 151 2.14 -16.09 3.73
N ALA A 152 0.98 -16.74 3.70
CA ALA A 152 0.67 -17.93 4.49
C ALA A 152 1.67 -19.09 4.31
N ARG A 153 2.15 -19.28 3.07
CA ARG A 153 3.09 -20.38 2.73
C ARG A 153 4.48 -20.20 3.33
N VAL A 154 4.85 -18.98 3.70
CA VAL A 154 6.16 -18.68 4.30
C VAL A 154 6.15 -18.91 5.82
N GLY A 155 4.99 -18.81 6.47
CA GLY A 155 4.83 -18.93 7.93
C GLY A 155 4.12 -20.18 8.45
N GLY A 156 3.36 -20.90 7.59
CA GLY A 156 2.45 -21.96 8.04
C GLY A 156 1.24 -21.37 8.78
N LEU A 157 0.02 -21.75 8.39
CA LEU A 157 -1.21 -21.22 8.97
C LEU A 157 -2.00 -22.30 9.69
N SER A 158 -2.25 -22.08 10.98
CA SER A 158 -3.19 -22.87 11.78
C SER A 158 -4.60 -22.30 11.59
N VAL A 159 -5.44 -22.95 10.79
CA VAL A 159 -6.80 -22.48 10.46
C VAL A 159 -7.80 -22.74 11.59
N VAL A 160 -7.42 -23.56 12.56
CA VAL A 160 -8.17 -23.81 13.80
C VAL A 160 -7.20 -23.54 14.95
N GLY A 161 -7.62 -22.81 15.99
CA GLY A 161 -6.80 -22.55 17.17
C GLY A 161 -6.31 -23.87 17.77
N GLY A 162 -5.05 -24.21 17.51
CA GLY A 162 -4.50 -25.52 17.85
C GLY A 162 -3.02 -25.56 17.49
N ALA A 163 -2.22 -24.89 18.31
CA ALA A 163 -0.77 -24.89 18.25
C ALA A 163 -0.18 -26.30 18.08
N LYS A 164 0.81 -26.43 17.19
CA LYS A 164 2.09 -27.06 17.48
C LYS A 164 3.20 -26.33 16.75
#